data_AF-A0A2P7Q1A8-F1
#
_entry.id   AF-A0A2P7Q1A8-F1
#
_cell.length_a   1.000
_cell.length_b   1.000
_cell.length_c   1.000
_cell.angle_alpha   90.00
_cell.angle_beta   90.00
_cell.angle_gamma   90.00
#
_symmetry.space_group_name_H-M   'P 1'
#
loop_
_entity.id
_entity.type
_entity.pdbx_description
1 polymer ?
#
loop_
_entity_poly.entity_id
_entity_poly.type
_entity_poly.pdbx_seq_one_letter_code
_entity_poly.pdbx_strand_id
1 'polypeptide(L)' 'MNKIRKIMNSKDLTIDILAAALNISDYDLELAIDSDELDIYLDGMQIEELIRVLDVDSDEIY' A
#
# COMPACT_ATOMS: atom_id res chain seq x y z
N MET A 1 -11.77 8.20 -3.10
CA MET A 1 -10.61 8.25 -2.19
C MET A 1 -10.33 6.81 -1.79
N ASN A 2 -9.19 6.28 -2.24
CA ASN A 2 -8.79 4.87 -2.10
C ASN A 2 -8.78 4.43 -0.62
N LYS A 3 -9.12 3.17 -0.34
CA LYS A 3 -9.17 2.55 1.00
C LYS A 3 -7.79 2.59 1.69
N ILE A 4 -6.72 2.20 1.00
CA ILE A 4 -5.34 2.33 1.48
C ILE A 4 -5.03 3.78 1.83
N ARG A 5 -5.41 4.73 0.97
CA ARG A 5 -5.16 6.15 1.21
C ARG A 5 -5.86 6.68 2.46
N LYS A 6 -7.03 6.13 2.80
CA LYS A 6 -7.71 6.45 4.07
C LYS A 6 -6.98 5.85 5.27
N ILE A 7 -6.50 4.61 5.16
CA ILE A 7 -5.73 3.94 6.22
C ILE A 7 -4.41 4.67 6.46
N MET A 8 -3.71 5.07 5.40
CA MET A 8 -2.50 5.87 5.49
C MET A 8 -2.74 7.18 6.24
N ASN A 9 -3.80 7.91 5.88
CA ASN A 9 -4.16 9.16 6.56
C ASN A 9 -4.57 8.97 8.02
N SER A 10 -5.18 7.84 8.40
CA SER A 10 -5.54 7.59 9.80
C SER A 10 -4.34 7.18 10.66
N LYS A 11 -3.27 6.69 10.02
CA LYS A 11 -2.03 6.24 10.67
C LYS A 11 -0.86 7.22 10.49
N ASP A 12 -1.11 8.41 9.93
CA ASP A 12 -0.09 9.41 9.59
C ASP A 12 1.08 8.83 8.76
N LEU A 13 0.79 7.86 7.89
CA LEU A 13 1.76 7.22 7.00
C LEU A 13 1.84 7.96 5.66
N THR A 14 3.06 8.15 5.19
CA THR A 14 3.36 8.76 3.89
C THR A 14 3.79 7.70 2.88
N ILE A 15 3.65 8.02 1.58
CA ILE A 15 3.95 7.10 0.48
C ILE A 15 5.40 6.64 0.50
N ASP A 16 6.34 7.54 0.80
CA ASP A 16 7.77 7.23 0.88
C ASP A 16 8.09 6.19 1.97
N ILE A 17 7.42 6.24 3.12
CA ILE A 17 7.60 5.26 4.19
C ILE A 17 7.15 3.86 3.74
N LEU A 18 5.96 3.78 3.13
CA LEU A 18 5.42 2.51 2.63
C LEU A 18 6.22 1.98 1.45
N ALA A 19 6.60 2.83 0.50
CA ALA A 19 7.39 2.45 -0.66
C ALA A 19 8.75 1.91 -0.23
N ALA A 20 9.40 2.53 0.76
CA ALA A 20 10.64 2.05 1.34
C ALA A 20 10.48 0.68 2.01
N ALA A 21 9.38 0.45 2.75
CA ALA A 21 9.11 -0.85 3.39
C ALA A 21 8.88 -1.97 2.37
N LEU A 22 8.21 -1.63 1.26
CA LEU A 22 7.89 -2.52 0.16
C LEU A 22 9.03 -2.69 -0.86
N ASN A 23 10.13 -1.97 -0.66
CA ASN A 23 11.27 -1.91 -1.57
C ASN A 23 10.85 -1.64 -3.02
N ILE A 24 9.98 -0.65 -3.20
CA ILE A 24 9.43 -0.19 -4.48
C ILE A 24 9.60 1.33 -4.58
N SER A 25 9.46 1.90 -5.78
CA SER A 25 9.46 3.36 -5.95
C SER A 25 8.18 4.00 -5.43
N ASP A 26 8.28 5.21 -4.89
CA ASP A 26 7.14 6.04 -4.49
C ASP A 26 6.12 6.20 -5.63
N TYR A 27 6.62 6.32 -6.87
CA TYR A 27 5.79 6.48 -8.06
C TYR A 27 4.96 5.23 -8.36
N ASP A 28 5.57 4.05 -8.31
CA ASP A 28 4.86 2.80 -8.58
C ASP A 28 3.86 2.48 -7.47
N LEU A 29 4.19 2.78 -6.20
CA LEU A 29 3.25 2.65 -5.10
C LEU A 29 2.07 3.62 -5.23
N GLU A 30 2.31 4.89 -5.59
CA GLU A 30 1.24 5.86 -5.84
C GLU A 30 0.32 5.38 -6.97
N LEU A 31 0.88 4.85 -8.07
CA LEU A 31 0.10 4.24 -9.15
C LEU A 31 -0.73 3.05 -8.68
N ALA A 32 -0.14 2.15 -7.90
CA ALA A 32 -0.84 0.98 -7.34
C ALA A 32 -2.04 1.40 -6.48
N ILE A 33 -1.83 2.39 -5.59
CA ILE A 33 -2.87 2.90 -4.69
C ILE A 33 -3.92 3.70 -5.47
N ASP A 34 -3.56 4.52 -6.44
CA ASP A 34 -4.54 5.34 -7.16
C ASP A 34 -5.35 4.54 -8.19
N SER A 35 -4.78 3.46 -8.74
CA SER A 35 -5.47 2.55 -9.67
C SER A 35 -6.35 1.51 -8.97
N ASP A 36 -6.11 1.21 -7.69
CA ASP A 36 -6.74 0.10 -6.95
C ASP A 36 -6.41 -1.28 -7.55
N GLU A 37 -5.36 -1.36 -8.36
CA GLU A 37 -4.90 -2.58 -9.05
C GLU A 37 -3.63 -3.14 -8.41
N LEU A 38 -3.64 -3.34 -7.09
CA LEU A 38 -2.46 -3.75 -6.32
C LEU A 38 -1.78 -5.00 -6.87
N ASP A 39 -2.56 -6.00 -7.30
CA ASP A 39 -2.04 -7.26 -7.85
C ASP A 39 -1.28 -7.10 -9.18
N ILE A 40 -1.41 -5.94 -9.85
CA ILE A 40 -0.68 -5.62 -11.09
C ILE A 40 0.68 -4.99 -10.78
N TYR A 41 0.73 -4.14 -9.75
CA TYR A 41 1.91 -3.33 -9.43
C TYR A 41 2.76 -3.92 -8.29
N LEU A 42 2.16 -4.72 -7.42
CA LEU A 42 2.80 -5.34 -6.27
C LEU A 42 2.82 -6.86 -6.44
N ASP A 43 3.94 -7.47 -6.09
CA ASP A 43 4.00 -8.92 -5.95
C ASP A 43 3.38 -9.40 -4.63
N GLY A 44 3.18 -10.71 -4.49
CA GLY A 44 2.54 -11.27 -3.30
C GLY A 44 3.30 -10.98 -1.99
N MET A 45 4.64 -10.87 -2.03
CA MET A 45 5.43 -10.54 -0.84
C MET A 45 5.24 -9.07 -0.46
N GLN A 46 5.16 -8.19 -1.45
CA GLN A 46 4.87 -6.77 -1.26
C GLN A 46 3.45 -6.58 -0.72
N ILE A 47 2.47 -7.34 -1.19
CA ILE A 47 1.11 -7.28 -0.63
C ILE A 47 1.09 -7.75 0.82
N GLU A 48 1.78 -8.84 1.16
CA GLU A 48 1.91 -9.31 2.54
C GLU A 48 2.59 -8.28 3.46
N GLU A 49 3.65 -7.64 2.98
CA GLU A 49 4.35 -6.60 3.74
C GLU A 49 3.51 -5.31 3.84
N LEU A 50 2.71 -4.97 2.82
CA LEU A 50 1.76 -3.87 2.85
C LEU A 50 0.72 -4.10 3.95
N ILE A 51 0.14 -5.31 4.03
CA ILE A 51 -0.79 -5.71 5.09
C ILE A 51 -0.14 -5.54 6.47
N ARG A 52 1.11 -6.00 6.61
CA ARG A 52 1.85 -5.92 7.88
C ARG A 52 2.14 -4.47 8.28
N VAL A 53 2.63 -3.64 7.36
CA VAL A 53 3.00 -2.25 7.64
C VAL A 53 1.77 -1.42 7.95
N LEU A 54 0.69 -1.64 7.21
CA LEU A 54 -0.58 -0.98 7.46
C LEU A 54 -1.26 -1.51 8.72
N ASP A 55 -0.87 -2.67 9.26
CA ASP A 55 -1.50 -3.32 10.42
C ASP A 55 -3.02 -3.38 10.25
N VAL A 56 -3.42 -4.08 9.19
CA VAL A 56 -4.81 -4.31 8.77
C VAL A 56 -4.99 -5.77 8.35
N ASP A 57 -6.24 -6.22 8.23
CA ASP A 57 -6.55 -7.53 7.66
C ASP A 57 -6.47 -7.51 6.12
N SER A 58 -6.25 -8.66 5.48
CA SER A 58 -6.21 -8.77 4.00
C SER A 58 -7.49 -8.24 3.34
N ASP A 59 -8.63 -8.45 3.99
CA ASP A 59 -9.96 -8.02 3.52
C ASP A 59 -10.13 -6.49 3.61
N GLU A 60 -9.22 -5.79 4.28
CA GLU A 60 -9.19 -4.34 4.34
C GLU A 60 -8.41 -3.69 3.19
N ILE A 61 -7.71 -4.47 2.37
CA ILE A 61 -6.89 -3.94 1.27
C ILE A 61 -7.50 -4.25 -0.09
N TYR A 62 -8.23 -5.37 -0.19
CA TYR A 62 -9.14 -5.70 -1.28
C TYR A 62 -10.56 -5.14 -1.05
#